data_AF-A0A3B0U3H0-F1
#
_entry.id   AF-A0A3B0U3H0-F1
#
_cell.length_a   1.000
_cell.length_b   1.000
_cell.length_c   1.000
_cell.angle_alpha   90.00
_cell.angle_beta   90.00
_cell.angle_gamma   90.00
#
_symmetry.space_group_name_H-M   'P 1'
#
loop_
_entity.id
_entity.type
_entity.pdbx_description
1 polymer ?
#
loop_
_entity_poly.entity_id
_entity_poly.type
_entity_poly.pdbx_seq_one_letter_code
_entity_poly.pdbx_strand_id
1 'polypeptide(L)' 'MNTPKKVSFNLLPPNQYLIRVTLDENNNGTWDTGNFLDKKQPEVVKYFENVITIRANWEENEVFNID' A
#
# COMPACT_ATOMS: atom_id res chain seq x y z
N MET A 1 -14.23 -0.19 16.37
CA MET A 1 -13.17 0.83 16.55
C MET A 1 -12.10 0.55 15.50
N ASN A 2 -11.76 1.51 14.64
CA ASN A 2 -10.67 1.34 13.67
C ASN A 2 -9.34 1.35 14.43
N THR A 3 -8.75 0.18 14.65
CA THR A 3 -7.44 0.06 15.28
C THR A 3 -6.37 0.18 14.20
N PRO A 4 -5.43 1.13 14.30
CA PRO A 4 -4.35 1.22 13.33
C PRO A 4 -3.53 -0.08 13.35
N LYS A 5 -3.39 -0.72 12.18
CA LYS A 5 -2.49 -1.85 12.01
C LYS A 5 -1.11 -1.33 11.64
N LYS A 6 -0.09 -1.71 12.43
CA LYS A 6 1.31 -1.39 12.12
C LYS A 6 1.86 -2.43 11.13
N VAL A 7 2.48 -1.94 10.06
CA VAL A 7 3.24 -2.75 9.10
C VAL A 7 4.66 -2.20 9.08
N SER A 8 5.65 -3.09 9.15
CA SER A 8 7.07 -2.71 9.22
C SER A 8 7.84 -3.31 8.05
N PHE A 9 8.59 -2.45 7.36
CA PHE A 9 9.50 -2.83 6.28
C PHE A 9 10.93 -2.63 6.77
N ASN A 10 11.60 -3.73 7.13
CA ASN A 10 12.97 -3.68 7.67
C ASN A 10 14.01 -3.82 6.55
N LEU A 11 15.21 -3.27 6.78
CA LEU A 11 16.37 -3.40 5.89
C LEU A 11 16.15 -2.83 4.47
N LEU A 12 15.31 -1.79 4.34
CA LEU A 12 15.20 -1.06 3.08
C LEU A 12 16.50 -0.32 2.77
N PRO A 13 17.06 -0.44 1.55
CA PRO A 13 18.19 0.38 1.16
C PRO A 13 17.81 1.86 1.18
N PRO A 14 18.75 2.78 1.49
CA PRO A 14 18.47 4.22 1.47
C PRO A 14 18.08 4.65 0.05
N ASN A 15 16.82 5.09 -0.11
CA ASN A 15 16.28 5.53 -1.39
C ASN A 15 14.94 6.26 -1.20
N GLN A 16 14.38 6.73 -2.30
CA GLN A 16 13.03 7.26 -2.38
C GLN A 16 12.03 6.13 -2.69
N TYR A 17 10.97 6.06 -1.89
CA TYR A 17 9.94 5.03 -1.97
C TYR A 17 8.56 5.65 -2.13
N LEU A 18 7.73 5.01 -2.95
CA LEU A 18 6.29 5.27 -3.02
C LEU A 18 5.56 4.09 -2.39
N ILE A 19 4.58 4.38 -1.53
CA ILE A 19 3.73 3.35 -0.93
C ILE A 19 2.41 3.31 -1.70
N ARG A 20 1.93 2.09 -1.99
CA ARG A 20 0.55 1.86 -2.43
C ARG A 20 -0.05 0.71 -1.63
N VAL A 21 -1.36 0.75 -1.43
CA VAL A 21 -2.13 -0.36 -0.85
C VAL A 21 -3.17 -0.78 -1.86
N THR A 22 -3.21 -2.08 -2.11
CA THR A 22 -4.27 -2.74 -2.87
C THR A 22 -5.30 -3.28 -1.89
N LEU A 23 -6.56 -2.94 -2.10
CA LEU A 23 -7.68 -3.58 -1.41
C LEU A 23 -8.01 -4.88 -2.13
N ASP A 24 -7.52 -5.98 -1.56
CA ASP A 24 -7.81 -7.32 -2.02
C ASP A 24 -9.22 -7.72 -1.58
N GLU A 25 -10.15 -7.73 -2.54
CA GLU A 25 -11.57 -7.98 -2.26
C GLU A 25 -11.87 -9.47 -2.13
N ASN A 26 -11.05 -10.35 -2.73
CA ASN A 26 -11.27 -11.80 -2.74
C ASN A 26 -10.25 -12.58 -1.89
N ASN A 27 -9.35 -11.89 -1.21
CA ASN A 27 -8.30 -12.42 -0.33
C ASN A 27 -7.35 -13.41 -1.04
N ASN A 28 -7.07 -13.22 -2.34
CA ASN A 28 -6.18 -14.09 -3.10
C ASN A 28 -4.69 -13.65 -3.04
N GLY A 29 -4.40 -12.48 -2.47
CA GLY A 29 -3.06 -11.92 -2.33
C GLY A 29 -2.45 -11.40 -3.65
N THR A 30 -3.23 -11.31 -4.72
CA THR A 30 -2.82 -10.86 -6.04
C THR A 30 -3.73 -9.74 -6.51
N TRP A 31 -3.16 -8.67 -7.10
CA TRP A 31 -4.00 -7.62 -7.65
C TRP A 31 -4.81 -8.14 -8.84
N ASP A 32 -6.13 -8.14 -8.71
CA ASP A 32 -7.04 -8.57 -9.77
C ASP A 32 -7.45 -7.42 -10.70
N THR A 33 -7.30 -7.68 -11.99
CA THR A 33 -7.83 -6.81 -13.03
C THR A 33 -9.36 -6.90 -13.11
N GLY A 34 -9.98 -5.85 -13.64
CA GLY A 34 -11.40 -5.88 -13.97
C GLY A 34 -11.71 -6.89 -15.07
N ASN A 35 -12.94 -7.38 -15.09
CA ASN A 35 -13.47 -8.24 -16.14
C ASN A 35 -14.65 -7.54 -16.81
N PHE A 36 -14.47 -7.17 -18.09
CA PHE A 36 -15.49 -6.46 -18.84
C PHE A 36 -16.76 -7.30 -19.08
N LEU A 37 -16.61 -8.60 -19.36
CA LEU A 37 -17.73 -9.50 -19.62
C LEU A 37 -18.59 -9.70 -18.37
N ASP A 38 -17.93 -9.82 -17.23
CA ASP A 38 -18.57 -9.97 -15.92
C ASP A 38 -18.92 -8.62 -15.26
N LYS A 39 -18.67 -7.50 -15.96
CA LYS A 39 -18.85 -6.12 -15.46
C LYS A 39 -18.16 -5.88 -14.11
N LYS A 40 -17.08 -6.59 -13.82
CA LYS A 40 -16.31 -6.47 -12.58
C LYS A 40 -15.25 -5.39 -12.72
N GLN A 41 -15.22 -4.45 -11.78
CA GLN A 41 -14.16 -3.44 -11.72
C GLN A 41 -12.84 -4.05 -11.20
N PRO A 42 -11.68 -3.50 -11.58
CA PRO A 42 -10.40 -3.88 -10.98
C PRO A 42 -10.37 -3.53 -9.49
N GLU A 43 -9.51 -4.22 -8.75
CA GLU A 43 -9.29 -3.94 -7.34
C GLU A 43 -8.74 -2.53 -7.10
N VAL A 44 -9.25 -1.90 -6.05
CA VAL A 44 -8.92 -0.52 -5.69
C VAL A 44 -7.48 -0.43 -5.20
N VAL A 45 -6.71 0.46 -5.81
CA VAL A 45 -5.35 0.79 -5.38
C VAL A 45 -5.32 2.22 -4.88
N LYS A 46 -4.89 2.41 -3.64
CA LYS A 46 -4.65 3.73 -3.04
C LYS A 46 -3.15 4.00 -2.98
N TYR A 47 -2.74 5.19 -3.39
CA TYR A 47 -1.35 5.63 -3.34
C TYR A 47 -1.14 6.56 -2.15
N PHE A 48 0.01 6.45 -1.51
CA PHE A 48 0.47 7.46 -0.57
C PHE A 48 0.85 8.72 -1.36
N GLU A 49 0.35 9.87 -0.93
CA GLU A 49 0.47 11.12 -1.69
C GLU A 49 1.92 11.58 -1.85
N ASN A 50 2.77 11.25 -0.88
CA ASN A 50 4.14 11.72 -0.82
C ASN A 50 5.16 10.60 -1.07
N VAL A 51 6.30 10.99 -1.63
CA VAL A 51 7.47 10.11 -1.74
C VAL A 51 8.22 10.13 -0.42
N ILE A 52 8.43 8.95 0.17
CA ILE A 52 9.17 8.80 1.42
C ILE A 52 10.65 8.64 1.09
N THR A 53 11.49 9.51 1.64
CA THR A 53 12.94 9.45 1.46
C THR A 53 13.57 8.74 2.65
N ILE A 54 13.96 7.48 2.48
CA ILE A 54 14.63 6.69 3.50
C ILE A 54 16.13 6.98 3.48
N ARG A 55 16.68 7.35 4.64
CA ARG A 55 18.12 7.59 4.84
C ARG A 55 18.76 6.41 5.55
N ALA A 56 20.07 6.23 5.35
CA ALA A 56 20.82 5.19 6.05
C ALA A 56 20.74 5.37 7.57
N ASN A 57 20.43 4.28 8.28
CA ASN A 57 20.31 4.23 9.74
C ASN A 57 19.19 5.12 10.33
N TRP A 58 18.21 5.56 9.54
CA TRP A 58 17.03 6.30 10.00
C TRP A 58 15.79 5.40 9.96
N GLU A 59 14.87 5.61 10.89
CA GLU A 59 13.55 4.97 10.93
C GLU A 59 12.49 6.03 10.66
N GLU A 60 11.71 5.83 9.59
CA GLU A 60 10.57 6.69 9.24
C GLU A 60 9.26 6.00 9.66
N ASN A 61 8.34 6.75 10.26
CA ASN A 61 7.03 6.25 10.68
C ASN A 61 5.93 7.15 10.08
N GLU A 62 5.16 6.60 9.15
CA GLU A 62 4.08 7.30 8.45
C GLU A 62 2.71 6.68 8.76
N VAL A 63 1.66 7.52 8.77
CA VAL A 63 0.28 7.08 8.93
C VAL A 63 -0.41 7.13 7.57
N PHE A 64 -0.92 5.99 7.11
CA PHE A 64 -1.65 5.91 5.85
C PHE A 64 -3.16 5.75 6.10
N ASN A 65 -3.92 6.77 5.72
CA ASN A 65 -5.38 6.77 5.82
C ASN A 65 -5.98 6.14 4.57
N ILE A 66 -6.64 5.00 4.77
CA ILE A 66 -7.35 4.24 3.73
C ILE A 66 -8.83 4.40 4.05
N ASP A 67 -9.42 5.54 3.65
CA ASP A 67 -10.84 5.84 3.93
C ASP A 67 -11.84 4.81 3.39
#